data_AF-A0A7Y5KZK5-F1
#
_entry.id   AF-A0A7Y5KZK5-F1
#
_cell.length_a   1.000
_cell.length_b   1.000
_cell.length_c   1.000
_cell.angle_alpha   90.00
_cell.angle_beta   90.00
_cell.angle_gamma   90.00
#
_symmetry.space_group_name_H-M   'P 1'
#
loop_
_entity.id
_entity.type
_entity.pdbx_description
1 polymer ?
#
loop_
_entity_poly.entity_id
_entity_poly.type
_entity_poly.pdbx_seq_one_letter_code
_entity_poly.pdbx_strand_id
1 'polypeptide(L)'
;MNATVLARPSAIDGPEALASDGSSVVFTGSAFVVRFDRYLDPRSAIRQAYCLQSDAAVVEGFEDCTAAISTSPIYDPVTRALTIYLDAPLTPEKVHTFTILSPRDGTDVGFRAMDGAFLDVTQSFSFTTGPDTDPPLGVEEPPAPPACEEIVAMLGSCATCHVVTSQTSPPEGFTVDRAGLLASIGRTAHETSVGGDADESQERPGRFGAAMPLIDDKRSAGNSYLLYKLLAYGQADDELAPGETERLRSMLVVGLPMPPPSEDPDAPRGPFTIDELTVLSRWISGGAPCN
;
A
#
# COMPACT_ATOMS: atom_id res chain seq x y z
N MET A 1 11.03 -3.27 12.56
CA MET A 1 9.95 -2.46 11.93
C MET A 1 8.77 -2.46 12.88
N ASN A 2 8.11 -1.32 13.07
CA ASN A 2 6.95 -1.23 13.95
C ASN A 2 5.65 -1.29 13.17
N ALA A 3 4.62 -1.82 13.82
CA ALA A 3 3.27 -1.84 13.30
C ALA A 3 2.28 -1.44 14.39
N THR A 4 1.28 -0.64 14.02
CA THR A 4 0.17 -0.26 14.90
C THR A 4 -1.11 -0.80 14.30
N VAL A 5 -1.91 -1.50 15.10
CA VAL A 5 -3.21 -2.05 14.69
C VAL A 5 -4.34 -1.15 15.14
N LEU A 6 -5.16 -0.76 14.18
CA LEU A 6 -6.35 0.03 14.40
C LEU A 6 -7.58 -0.76 13.94
N ALA A 7 -8.69 -0.63 14.66
CA ALA A 7 -10.01 -1.04 14.18
C ALA A 7 -10.78 0.18 13.69
N ARG A 8 -11.51 0.05 12.58
CA ARG A 8 -12.47 1.06 12.13
C ARG A 8 -13.87 0.68 12.60
N PRO A 9 -14.40 1.33 13.64
CA PRO A 9 -15.70 1.00 14.19
C PRO A 9 -16.85 1.32 13.24
N SER A 10 -16.74 2.42 12.48
CA SER A 10 -17.75 2.85 11.50
C SER A 10 -17.13 3.72 10.40
N ALA A 11 -17.93 4.11 9.41
CA ALA A 11 -17.54 5.10 8.38
C ALA A 11 -17.44 6.54 8.92
N ILE A 12 -18.05 6.81 10.07
CA ILE A 12 -18.14 8.17 10.63
C ILE A 12 -16.99 8.42 11.60
N ASP A 13 -16.56 7.38 12.31
CA ASP A 13 -15.51 7.47 13.32
C ASP A 13 -14.16 7.07 12.75
N GLY A 14 -13.12 7.80 13.14
CA GLY A 14 -11.76 7.49 12.75
C GLY A 14 -11.31 6.11 13.26
N PRO A 15 -10.25 5.53 12.68
CA PRO A 15 -9.67 4.30 13.18
C PRO A 15 -9.16 4.48 14.62
N GLU A 16 -9.49 3.54 15.51
CA GLU A 16 -9.07 3.53 16.91
C GLU A 16 -8.06 2.40 17.15
N ALA A 17 -7.01 2.66 17.94
CA ALA A 17 -6.02 1.65 18.26
C ALA A 17 -6.60 0.52 19.10
N LEU A 18 -6.26 -0.73 18.76
CA LEU A 18 -6.60 -1.87 19.62
C LEU A 18 -5.76 -1.84 20.89
N ALA A 19 -6.42 -1.92 22.04
CA ALA A 19 -5.79 -1.99 23.33
C ALA A 19 -5.07 -3.33 23.50
N SER A 20 -3.82 -3.29 23.96
CA SER A 20 -3.02 -4.50 24.17
C SER A 20 -3.53 -5.40 25.30
N ASP A 21 -4.40 -4.89 26.18
CA ASP A 21 -4.96 -5.61 27.32
C ASP A 21 -6.26 -6.37 26.99
N GLY A 22 -6.73 -6.29 25.75
CA GLY A 22 -7.96 -6.95 25.33
C GLY A 22 -9.25 -6.18 25.60
N SER A 23 -9.17 -4.96 26.13
CA SER A 23 -10.35 -4.17 26.53
C SER A 23 -11.12 -3.55 25.37
N SER A 24 -10.58 -3.57 24.15
CA SER A 24 -11.25 -3.04 22.97
C SER A 24 -12.54 -3.79 22.64
N VAL A 25 -13.58 -3.01 22.35
CA VAL A 25 -14.83 -3.51 21.77
C VAL A 25 -14.91 -3.06 20.33
N VAL A 26 -15.14 -4.00 19.41
CA VAL A 26 -15.11 -3.76 17.95
C VAL A 26 -16.44 -4.17 17.34
N PHE A 27 -16.85 -3.51 16.25
CA PHE A 27 -18.05 -3.88 15.52
C PHE A 27 -17.81 -5.17 14.74
N THR A 28 -18.84 -6.00 14.61
CA THR A 28 -18.77 -7.28 13.87
C THR A 28 -18.39 -7.09 12.40
N GLY A 29 -18.66 -5.92 11.83
CA GLY A 29 -18.31 -5.55 10.46
C GLY A 29 -17.07 -4.68 10.30
N SER A 30 -16.25 -4.48 11.35
CA SER A 30 -15.09 -3.59 11.29
C SER A 30 -14.03 -4.06 10.30
N ALA A 31 -13.42 -3.12 9.59
CA ALA A 31 -12.14 -3.33 8.92
C ALA A 31 -10.98 -3.08 9.90
N PHE A 32 -9.87 -3.79 9.69
CA PHE A 32 -8.64 -3.59 10.46
C PHE A 32 -7.62 -2.85 9.62
N VAL A 33 -6.91 -1.91 10.23
CA VAL A 33 -5.85 -1.14 9.57
C VAL A 33 -4.55 -1.39 10.31
N VAL A 34 -3.56 -1.94 9.62
CA VAL A 34 -2.20 -2.09 10.16
C VAL A 34 -1.33 -1.01 9.52
N ARG A 35 -0.86 -0.04 10.32
CA ARG A 35 0.04 1.02 9.86
C ARG A 35 1.48 0.67 10.18
N PHE A 36 2.39 0.97 9.25
CA PHE A 36 3.82 0.69 9.39
C PHE A 36 4.63 1.99 9.34
N ASP A 37 5.71 2.03 10.12
CA ASP A 37 6.69 3.12 10.08
C ASP A 37 7.68 3.00 8.90
N ARG A 38 7.51 1.96 8.08
CA ARG A 38 8.32 1.65 6.90
C ARG A 38 7.44 1.24 5.72
N TYR A 39 7.97 1.35 4.51
CA TYR A 39 7.28 0.83 3.33
C TYR A 39 7.40 -0.69 3.26
N LEU A 40 6.27 -1.36 3.04
CA LEU A 40 6.22 -2.81 2.91
C LEU A 40 6.64 -3.27 1.52
N ASP A 41 7.22 -4.47 1.44
CA ASP A 41 7.20 -5.26 0.23
C ASP A 41 5.74 -5.69 -0.04
N PRO A 42 5.12 -5.27 -1.14
CA PRO A 42 3.73 -5.58 -1.46
C PRO A 42 3.44 -7.08 -1.53
N ARG A 43 4.46 -7.90 -1.83
CA ARG A 43 4.34 -9.37 -1.88
C ARG A 43 4.17 -9.98 -0.49
N SER A 44 4.59 -9.27 0.55
CA SER A 44 4.38 -9.67 1.95
C SER A 44 3.05 -9.18 2.52
N ALA A 45 2.36 -8.26 1.83
CA ALA A 45 1.07 -7.72 2.23
C ALA A 45 -0.11 -8.67 1.92
N ILE A 46 0.04 -9.93 2.32
CA ILE A 46 -0.86 -11.05 2.00
C ILE A 46 -1.49 -11.62 3.27
N ARG A 47 -2.54 -12.45 3.10
CA ARG A 47 -3.27 -13.08 4.21
C ARG A 47 -2.38 -13.92 5.14
N GLN A 48 -1.31 -14.50 4.60
CA GLN A 48 -0.37 -15.31 5.35
C GLN A 48 0.48 -14.50 6.33
N ALA A 49 0.50 -13.16 6.23
CA ALA A 49 1.27 -12.31 7.13
C ALA A 49 0.57 -12.02 8.47
N TYR A 50 -0.68 -12.44 8.63
CA TYR A 50 -1.46 -12.26 9.84
C TYR A 50 -2.43 -13.42 10.08
N CYS A 51 -3.00 -13.48 11.27
CA CYS A 51 -4.07 -14.40 11.63
C CYS A 51 -5.16 -13.64 12.36
N LEU A 52 -6.40 -13.75 11.91
CA LEU A 52 -7.58 -13.29 12.64
C LEU A 52 -8.45 -14.51 12.94
N GLN A 53 -8.74 -14.79 14.20
CA GLN A 53 -9.51 -15.96 14.62
C GLN A 53 -10.39 -15.66 15.83
N SER A 54 -11.43 -16.47 16.03
CA SER A 54 -12.34 -16.37 17.19
C SER A 54 -11.94 -17.27 18.37
N ASP A 55 -10.64 -17.58 18.46
CA ASP A 55 -10.04 -18.42 19.50
C ASP A 55 -8.87 -17.64 20.12
N ALA A 56 -8.70 -17.78 21.44
CA ALA A 56 -7.59 -17.22 22.21
C ALA A 56 -6.33 -18.09 22.18
N ALA A 57 -6.32 -19.17 21.38
CA ALA A 57 -5.13 -19.97 21.13
C ALA A 57 -3.97 -19.09 20.65
N VAL A 58 -2.79 -19.32 21.22
CA VAL A 58 -1.56 -18.61 20.85
C VAL A 58 -1.19 -18.97 19.41
N VAL A 59 -0.96 -17.95 18.58
CA VAL A 59 -0.51 -18.10 17.19
C VAL A 59 0.94 -17.65 17.12
N GLU A 60 1.86 -18.58 16.93
CA GLU A 60 3.26 -18.24 16.78
C GLU A 60 3.72 -18.28 15.30
N GLY A 61 3.00 -19.02 14.46
CA GLY A 61 3.14 -19.08 13.01
C GLY A 61 1.79 -19.21 12.29
N PHE A 62 1.79 -19.12 10.96
CA PHE A 62 0.56 -19.20 10.17
C PHE A 62 -0.09 -20.60 10.26
N GLU A 63 0.71 -21.64 10.44
CA GLU A 63 0.29 -23.02 10.67
C GLU A 63 -0.60 -23.19 11.92
N ASP A 64 -0.47 -22.30 12.90
CA ASP A 64 -1.28 -22.31 14.13
C ASP A 64 -2.66 -21.66 13.91
N CYS A 65 -2.85 -20.96 12.78
CA CYS A 65 -4.08 -20.24 12.43
C CYS A 65 -5.15 -21.19 11.87
N THR A 66 -5.62 -22.13 12.70
CA THR A 66 -6.46 -23.27 12.27
C THR A 66 -7.93 -22.92 12.02
N ALA A 67 -8.41 -21.76 12.49
CA ALA A 67 -9.77 -21.26 12.29
C ALA A 67 -9.79 -19.82 11.78
N ALA A 68 -8.91 -19.53 10.81
CA ALA A 68 -8.73 -18.21 10.24
C ALA A 68 -10.04 -17.65 9.64
N ILE A 69 -10.39 -16.44 10.04
CA ILE A 69 -11.46 -15.66 9.43
C ILE A 69 -10.99 -15.19 8.05
N SER A 70 -11.84 -15.38 7.05
CA SER A 70 -11.51 -15.01 5.68
C SER A 70 -11.52 -13.50 5.50
N THR A 71 -10.50 -13.01 4.81
CA THR A 71 -10.17 -11.59 4.72
C THR A 71 -9.55 -11.25 3.37
N SER A 72 -9.66 -9.98 3.00
CA SER A 72 -9.13 -9.40 1.77
C SER A 72 -8.25 -8.19 2.11
N PRO A 73 -6.91 -8.32 2.10
CA PRO A 73 -6.00 -7.21 2.40
C PRO A 73 -5.75 -6.29 1.20
N ILE A 74 -5.63 -4.98 1.44
CA ILE A 74 -5.24 -3.96 0.46
C ILE A 74 -4.17 -3.07 1.08
N TYR A 75 -3.00 -2.98 0.45
CA TYR A 75 -1.90 -2.13 0.90
C TYR A 75 -1.87 -0.80 0.13
N ASP A 76 -1.85 0.30 0.88
CA ASP A 76 -1.63 1.66 0.37
C ASP A 76 -0.26 2.17 0.85
N PRO A 77 0.71 2.38 -0.05
CA PRO A 77 2.06 2.80 0.32
C PRO A 77 2.11 4.28 0.72
N VAL A 78 1.11 5.11 0.35
CA VAL A 78 1.09 6.53 0.75
C VAL A 78 0.89 6.65 2.24
N THR A 79 -0.12 5.95 2.77
CA THR A 79 -0.43 5.89 4.20
C THR A 79 0.33 4.79 4.94
N ARG A 80 1.12 3.98 4.22
CA ARG A 80 1.82 2.78 4.71
C ARG A 80 0.88 1.88 5.53
N ALA A 81 -0.34 1.74 5.04
CA ALA A 81 -1.41 1.08 5.76
C ALA A 81 -1.89 -0.14 4.97
N LEU A 82 -1.98 -1.27 5.66
CA LEU A 82 -2.70 -2.44 5.19
C LEU A 82 -4.13 -2.40 5.74
N THR A 83 -5.11 -2.19 4.87
CA THR A 83 -6.51 -2.33 5.25
C THR A 83 -6.96 -3.77 4.98
N ILE A 84 -7.51 -4.42 6.01
CA ILE A 84 -7.97 -5.79 5.99
C ILE A 84 -9.49 -5.77 6.08
N TYR A 85 -10.12 -6.11 4.97
CA TYR A 85 -11.57 -6.25 4.88
C TYR A 85 -11.98 -7.67 5.27
N LEU A 86 -13.09 -7.77 6.00
CA LEU A 86 -13.69 -9.06 6.35
C LEU A 86 -14.55 -9.56 5.19
N ASP A 87 -14.41 -10.84 4.84
CA ASP A 87 -15.27 -11.46 3.83
C ASP A 87 -16.66 -11.81 4.40
N ALA A 88 -16.77 -11.91 5.73
CA ALA A 88 -18.00 -12.13 6.49
C ALA A 88 -17.92 -11.43 7.85
N PRO A 89 -19.04 -11.01 8.46
CA PRO A 89 -19.02 -10.40 9.79
C PRO A 89 -18.42 -11.35 10.84
N LEU A 90 -17.72 -10.79 11.81
CA LEU A 90 -17.26 -11.50 12.99
C LEU A 90 -18.46 -12.01 13.81
N THR A 91 -18.27 -13.10 14.55
CA THR A 91 -19.29 -13.57 15.50
C THR A 91 -19.52 -12.49 16.57
N PRO A 92 -20.76 -12.04 16.82
CA PRO A 92 -21.10 -11.08 17.88
C PRO A 92 -20.76 -11.60 19.27
N GLU A 93 -20.53 -10.68 20.21
CA GLU A 93 -20.28 -10.95 21.64
C GLU A 93 -19.22 -12.02 21.90
N LYS A 94 -18.20 -12.09 21.03
CA LYS A 94 -17.16 -13.11 21.07
C LYS A 94 -15.79 -12.46 21.15
N VAL A 95 -14.89 -13.11 21.87
CA VAL A 95 -13.47 -12.75 21.87
C VAL A 95 -12.83 -13.22 20.57
N HIS A 96 -12.14 -12.31 19.90
CA HIS A 96 -11.30 -12.60 18.74
C HIS A 96 -9.88 -12.18 19.02
N THR A 97 -8.95 -12.81 18.32
CA THR A 97 -7.52 -12.52 18.39
C THR A 97 -7.01 -12.19 16.99
N PHE A 98 -6.39 -11.02 16.87
CA PHE A 98 -5.68 -10.57 15.67
C PHE A 98 -4.18 -10.62 15.94
N THR A 99 -3.45 -11.45 15.19
CA THR A 99 -2.01 -11.65 15.33
C THR A 99 -1.30 -11.24 14.05
N ILE A 100 -0.33 -10.34 14.19
CA ILE A 100 0.61 -9.95 13.14
C ILE A 100 1.85 -10.82 13.27
N LEU A 101 2.18 -11.56 12.23
CA LEU A 101 3.28 -12.53 12.26
C LEU A 101 4.59 -11.84 11.88
N SER A 102 5.60 -12.00 12.73
CA SER A 102 6.99 -11.78 12.32
C SER A 102 7.50 -13.02 11.58
N PRO A 103 8.22 -12.86 10.44
CA PRO A 103 8.81 -14.00 9.76
C PRO A 103 9.75 -14.82 10.64
N ARG A 104 9.61 -16.15 10.54
CA ARG A 104 10.54 -17.11 11.16
C ARG A 104 11.69 -17.39 10.18
N ASP A 105 12.85 -17.76 10.71
CA ASP A 105 14.01 -18.09 9.87
C ASP A 105 13.65 -19.10 8.78
N GLY A 106 13.85 -18.70 7.52
CA GLY A 106 13.60 -19.54 6.35
C GLY A 106 12.15 -19.62 5.87
N THR A 107 11.20 -18.87 6.44
CA THR A 107 9.81 -18.83 5.94
C THR A 107 9.50 -17.51 5.21
N ASP A 108 8.74 -17.60 4.12
CA ASP A 108 8.23 -16.43 3.37
C ASP A 108 7.00 -15.78 4.05
N VAL A 109 6.63 -16.23 5.25
CA VAL A 109 5.40 -15.87 5.97
C VAL A 109 5.66 -14.68 6.89
N GLY A 110 4.78 -13.67 6.90
CA GLY A 110 4.90 -12.46 7.74
C GLY A 110 5.24 -11.20 6.94
N PHE A 111 5.13 -10.04 7.58
CA PHE A 111 5.39 -8.75 6.92
C PHE A 111 6.88 -8.48 6.72
N ARG A 112 7.21 -7.90 5.57
CA ARG A 112 8.56 -7.48 5.21
C ARG A 112 8.52 -6.04 4.73
N ALA A 113 9.49 -5.25 5.17
CA ALA A 113 9.79 -3.98 4.53
C ALA A 113 10.40 -4.23 3.13
N MET A 114 10.41 -3.22 2.26
CA MET A 114 10.98 -3.37 0.91
C MET A 114 12.46 -3.77 0.91
N ASP A 115 13.22 -3.45 1.96
CA ASP A 115 14.63 -3.84 2.12
C ASP A 115 14.81 -5.24 2.73
N GLY A 116 13.71 -5.97 2.89
CA GLY A 116 13.67 -7.31 3.47
C GLY A 116 13.66 -7.34 4.99
N ALA A 117 13.69 -6.19 5.68
CA ALA A 117 13.63 -6.18 7.13
C ALA A 117 12.28 -6.69 7.67
N PHE A 118 12.34 -7.30 8.83
CA PHE A 118 11.19 -7.93 9.48
C PHE A 118 10.51 -7.03 10.51
N LEU A 119 9.32 -7.45 10.92
CA LEU A 119 8.77 -7.05 12.21
C LEU A 119 9.65 -7.59 13.32
N ASP A 120 9.90 -6.77 14.34
CA ASP A 120 10.85 -7.13 15.40
C ASP A 120 10.31 -8.27 16.27
N VAL A 121 8.99 -8.34 16.44
CA VAL A 121 8.28 -9.38 17.19
C VAL A 121 6.90 -9.66 16.57
N THR A 122 6.40 -10.88 16.77
CA THR A 122 4.97 -11.19 16.57
C THR A 122 4.15 -10.38 17.57
N GLN A 123 3.09 -9.72 17.09
CA GLN A 123 2.21 -8.90 17.91
C GLN A 123 0.81 -9.52 17.92
N SER A 124 0.17 -9.60 19.09
CA SER A 124 -1.16 -10.17 19.22
C SER A 124 -2.07 -9.23 19.99
N PHE A 125 -3.28 -9.05 19.48
CA PHE A 125 -4.31 -8.18 20.02
C PHE A 125 -5.57 -9.00 20.21
N SER A 126 -6.10 -9.01 21.43
CA SER A 126 -7.43 -9.56 21.68
C SER A 126 -8.45 -8.44 21.71
N PHE A 127 -9.68 -8.72 21.32
CA PHE A 127 -10.79 -7.77 21.42
C PHE A 127 -12.10 -8.54 21.48
N THR A 128 -13.15 -7.87 21.95
CA THR A 128 -14.50 -8.44 21.98
C THR A 128 -15.36 -7.76 20.93
N THR A 129 -16.20 -8.51 20.23
CA THR A 129 -17.21 -7.91 19.35
C THR A 129 -18.44 -7.45 20.14
N GLY A 130 -19.05 -6.35 19.71
CA GLY A 130 -20.34 -5.90 20.24
C GLY A 130 -21.50 -6.86 19.97
N PRO A 131 -22.71 -6.53 20.47
CA PRO A 131 -23.94 -7.25 20.13
C PRO A 131 -24.26 -7.14 18.62
N ASP A 132 -25.09 -8.06 18.11
CA ASP A 132 -25.55 -8.13 16.71
C ASP A 132 -26.58 -7.03 16.36
N THR A 133 -26.27 -5.80 16.76
CA THR A 133 -27.04 -4.59 16.46
C THR A 133 -26.27 -3.68 15.51
N ASP A 134 -25.08 -4.11 15.11
CA ASP A 134 -24.20 -3.35 14.25
C ASP A 134 -24.84 -3.19 12.87
N PRO A 135 -24.67 -2.03 12.21
CA PRO A 135 -25.06 -1.91 10.83
C PRO A 135 -24.40 -3.05 10.02
N PRO A 136 -25.11 -3.64 9.04
CA PRO A 136 -24.57 -4.72 8.22
C PRO A 136 -23.21 -4.29 7.68
N LEU A 137 -22.25 -5.23 7.60
CA LEU A 137 -20.86 -5.03 7.15
C LEU A 137 -20.76 -3.69 6.44
N GLY A 138 -20.25 -2.70 7.17
CA GLY A 138 -20.01 -1.38 6.63
C GLY A 138 -18.90 -1.51 5.60
N VAL A 139 -19.21 -2.13 4.46
CA VAL A 139 -18.52 -1.91 3.21
C VAL A 139 -18.91 -0.48 2.89
N GLU A 140 -18.28 0.46 3.59
CA GLU A 140 -18.17 1.82 3.13
C GLU A 140 -17.64 1.65 1.72
N GLU A 141 -18.53 1.87 0.75
CA GLU A 141 -18.14 1.83 -0.64
C GLU A 141 -17.00 2.85 -0.72
N PRO A 142 -15.77 2.41 -1.09
CA PRO A 142 -14.64 3.32 -1.12
C PRO A 142 -15.05 4.55 -1.91
N PRO A 143 -14.66 5.76 -1.49
CA PRO A 143 -15.00 6.96 -2.22
C PRO A 143 -14.64 6.74 -3.68
N ALA A 144 -15.57 7.10 -4.58
CA ALA A 144 -15.39 6.89 -6.00
C ALA A 144 -14.00 7.41 -6.42
N PRO A 145 -13.25 6.64 -7.23
CA PRO A 145 -11.94 7.10 -7.67
C PRO A 145 -12.10 8.42 -8.42
N PRO A 146 -11.12 9.33 -8.31
CA PRO A 146 -11.12 10.57 -9.09
C PRO A 146 -11.12 10.25 -10.60
N ALA A 147 -11.58 11.20 -11.40
CA ALA A 147 -11.63 11.03 -12.86
C ALA A 147 -10.22 11.02 -13.47
N CYS A 148 -10.03 10.37 -14.61
CA CYS A 148 -8.72 10.34 -15.27
C CYS A 148 -8.20 11.75 -15.62
N GLU A 149 -9.09 12.67 -16.00
CA GLU A 149 -8.76 14.06 -16.31
C GLU A 149 -8.17 14.81 -15.10
N GLU A 150 -8.64 14.50 -13.90
CA GLU A 150 -8.11 15.05 -12.66
C GLU A 150 -6.68 14.56 -12.42
N ILE A 151 -6.44 13.26 -12.64
CA ILE A 151 -5.10 12.66 -12.53
C ILE A 151 -4.15 13.21 -13.60
N VAL A 152 -4.60 13.35 -14.84
CA VAL A 152 -3.80 13.97 -15.91
C VAL A 152 -3.49 15.43 -15.59
N ALA A 153 -4.44 16.20 -15.05
CA ALA A 153 -4.19 17.58 -14.65
C ALA A 153 -3.20 17.67 -13.47
N MET A 154 -3.37 16.80 -12.47
CA MET A 154 -2.50 16.70 -11.30
C MET A 154 -1.07 16.33 -11.70
N LEU A 155 -0.89 15.25 -12.47
CA LEU A 155 0.42 14.82 -12.94
C LEU A 155 0.99 15.79 -13.98
N GLY A 156 0.14 16.43 -14.78
CA GLY A 156 0.52 17.41 -15.81
C GLY A 156 1.18 18.66 -15.24
N SER A 157 1.05 18.91 -13.93
CA SER A 157 1.93 19.87 -13.25
C SER A 157 3.41 19.46 -13.42
N CYS A 158 3.75 18.18 -13.35
CA CYS A 158 5.09 17.67 -13.64
C CYS A 158 5.45 17.59 -15.13
N ALA A 159 4.59 18.08 -16.03
CA ALA A 159 4.81 17.93 -17.47
C ALA A 159 6.14 18.54 -17.90
N THR A 160 6.60 19.68 -17.37
CA THR A 160 7.89 20.26 -17.81
C THR A 160 9.11 19.37 -17.53
N CYS A 161 9.00 18.42 -16.59
CA CYS A 161 10.04 17.43 -16.30
C CYS A 161 10.00 16.22 -17.25
N HIS A 162 8.85 15.99 -17.92
CA HIS A 162 8.61 14.90 -18.87
C HIS A 162 8.21 15.39 -20.28
N VAL A 163 8.32 16.70 -20.54
CA VAL A 163 8.03 17.29 -21.84
C VAL A 163 9.18 16.92 -22.75
N VAL A 164 8.87 16.05 -23.70
CA VAL A 164 9.73 15.72 -24.82
C VAL A 164 9.99 17.00 -25.62
N THR A 165 11.11 17.66 -25.37
CA THR A 165 11.44 18.90 -26.12
C THR A 165 11.89 18.61 -27.55
N SER A 166 12.25 17.37 -27.93
CA SER A 166 12.58 17.07 -29.34
C SER A 166 12.78 15.59 -29.80
N GLN A 167 12.56 14.53 -29.01
CA GLN A 167 12.90 13.16 -29.49
C GLN A 167 11.83 12.11 -29.20
N THR A 168 11.60 11.24 -30.19
CA THR A 168 10.51 10.28 -30.42
C THR A 168 10.17 9.25 -29.33
N SER A 169 10.64 9.41 -28.09
CA SER A 169 10.30 8.55 -26.97
C SER A 169 10.33 9.34 -25.66
N PRO A 170 9.29 9.24 -24.79
CA PRO A 170 9.37 9.81 -23.46
C PRO A 170 10.62 9.31 -22.73
N PRO A 171 11.32 10.19 -21.99
CA PRO A 171 12.27 9.75 -20.98
C PRO A 171 11.59 8.72 -20.08
N GLU A 172 12.21 7.55 -19.93
CA GLU A 172 11.70 6.47 -19.08
C GLU A 172 10.34 5.86 -19.47
N GLY A 173 9.89 6.05 -20.72
CA GLY A 173 8.68 5.38 -21.21
C GLY A 173 7.36 5.92 -20.66
N PHE A 174 7.38 7.03 -19.92
CA PHE A 174 6.21 7.67 -19.31
C PHE A 174 6.02 9.10 -19.83
N THR A 175 4.99 9.35 -20.64
CA THR A 175 4.48 10.71 -20.87
C THR A 175 3.33 10.99 -19.91
N VAL A 176 3.24 12.24 -19.46
CA VAL A 176 2.26 12.68 -18.46
C VAL A 176 1.00 13.28 -19.11
N ASP A 177 0.81 13.02 -20.40
CA ASP A 177 -0.44 13.32 -21.10
C ASP A 177 -1.42 12.14 -20.99
N ARG A 178 -2.67 12.34 -21.41
CA ARG A 178 -3.70 11.29 -21.35
C ARG A 178 -3.26 10.03 -22.10
N ALA A 179 -2.66 10.18 -23.27
CA ALA A 179 -2.23 9.06 -24.11
C ALA A 179 -1.10 8.26 -23.43
N GLY A 180 -0.14 8.94 -22.83
CA GLY A 180 0.93 8.35 -22.03
C GLY A 180 0.45 7.63 -20.81
N LEU A 181 -0.45 8.26 -20.05
CA LEU A 181 -1.04 7.67 -18.86
C LEU A 181 -1.79 6.37 -19.21
N LEU A 182 -2.65 6.42 -20.25
CA LEU A 182 -3.34 5.24 -20.77
C LEU A 182 -2.36 4.14 -21.21
N ALA A 183 -1.31 4.54 -21.93
CA ALA A 183 -0.28 3.62 -22.39
C ALA A 183 0.59 3.07 -21.24
N SER A 184 0.46 3.56 -20.02
CA SER A 184 1.27 3.14 -18.86
C SER A 184 0.53 2.21 -17.90
N ILE A 185 -0.80 2.20 -17.94
CA ILE A 185 -1.65 1.32 -17.15
C ILE A 185 -1.40 -0.14 -17.55
N GLY A 186 -1.11 -0.98 -16.55
CA GLY A 186 -0.86 -2.42 -16.72
C GLY A 186 0.49 -2.77 -17.36
N ARG A 187 1.31 -1.80 -17.76
CA ARG A 187 2.63 -2.06 -18.33
C ARG A 187 3.70 -2.18 -17.25
N THR A 188 4.62 -3.11 -17.42
CA THR A 188 5.81 -3.24 -16.59
C THR A 188 6.70 -1.98 -16.69
N ALA A 189 7.24 -1.53 -15.55
CA ALA A 189 8.23 -0.47 -15.51
C ALA A 189 9.58 -0.97 -16.05
N HIS A 190 9.96 -0.54 -17.26
CA HIS A 190 11.19 -1.01 -17.94
C HIS A 190 12.48 -0.74 -17.18
N GLU A 191 12.52 0.34 -16.40
CA GLU A 191 13.69 0.71 -15.59
C GLU A 191 14.08 -0.36 -14.58
N THR A 192 13.14 -1.22 -14.20
CA THR A 192 13.36 -2.23 -13.19
C THR A 192 13.72 -3.59 -13.77
N SER A 193 13.87 -3.67 -15.09
CA SER A 193 14.31 -4.86 -15.80
C SER A 193 15.81 -4.85 -16.08
N VAL A 194 16.49 -5.99 -15.89
CA VAL A 194 17.90 -6.20 -16.27
C VAL A 194 17.99 -7.49 -17.06
N GLY A 195 18.58 -7.45 -18.26
CA GLY A 195 18.77 -8.62 -19.12
C GLY A 195 17.71 -8.78 -20.20
N GLY A 196 17.64 -9.99 -20.78
CA GLY A 196 16.75 -10.31 -21.91
C GLY A 196 15.27 -10.45 -21.56
N ASP A 197 14.94 -10.50 -20.27
CA ASP A 197 13.58 -10.75 -19.77
C ASP A 197 12.85 -9.44 -19.39
N ALA A 198 13.18 -8.34 -20.07
CA ALA A 198 12.77 -7.01 -19.64
C ALA A 198 11.27 -6.74 -19.70
N ASP A 199 10.55 -7.52 -20.50
CA ASP A 199 9.11 -7.45 -20.67
C ASP A 199 8.34 -8.50 -19.85
N GLU A 200 9.03 -9.42 -19.17
CA GLU A 200 8.38 -10.52 -18.45
C GLU A 200 8.08 -10.17 -16.99
N SER A 201 6.86 -10.52 -16.54
CA SER A 201 6.52 -10.42 -15.13
C SER A 201 7.32 -11.46 -14.33
N GLN A 202 8.06 -11.03 -13.31
CA GLN A 202 8.75 -11.93 -12.40
C GLN A 202 7.92 -12.14 -11.14
N GLU A 203 7.70 -13.39 -10.75
CA GLU A 203 7.02 -13.69 -9.48
C GLU A 203 7.89 -13.36 -8.26
N ARG A 204 9.22 -13.50 -8.40
CA ARG A 204 10.20 -13.29 -7.33
C ARG A 204 11.38 -12.45 -7.82
N PRO A 205 11.14 -11.18 -8.16
CA PRO A 205 12.24 -10.29 -8.54
C PRO A 205 13.25 -10.20 -7.40
N GLY A 206 14.53 -10.30 -7.74
CA GLY A 206 15.64 -10.18 -6.79
C GLY A 206 15.86 -8.75 -6.27
N ARG A 207 15.08 -7.79 -6.76
CA ARG A 207 15.11 -6.37 -6.35
C ARG A 207 13.71 -5.80 -6.32
N PHE A 208 13.47 -4.83 -5.44
CA PHE A 208 12.22 -4.09 -5.42
C PHE A 208 12.00 -3.36 -6.75
N GLY A 209 10.75 -3.24 -7.19
CA GLY A 209 10.40 -2.61 -8.46
C GLY A 209 10.51 -3.54 -9.67
N ALA A 210 11.38 -4.54 -9.68
CA ALA A 210 11.58 -5.42 -10.84
C ALA A 210 10.26 -6.08 -11.25
N ALA A 211 9.91 -5.93 -12.53
CA ALA A 211 8.68 -6.43 -13.10
C ALA A 211 7.36 -5.89 -12.49
N MET A 212 7.42 -4.84 -11.66
CA MET A 212 6.21 -4.17 -11.16
C MET A 212 5.53 -3.38 -12.29
N PRO A 213 4.18 -3.34 -12.34
CA PRO A 213 3.49 -2.45 -13.24
C PRO A 213 3.81 -0.99 -12.88
N LEU A 214 3.95 -0.15 -13.90
CA LEU A 214 4.13 1.29 -13.74
C LEU A 214 2.92 1.88 -13.02
N ILE A 215 1.72 1.51 -13.47
CA ILE A 215 0.43 1.74 -12.83
C ILE A 215 -0.34 0.42 -12.86
N ASP A 216 -0.74 -0.08 -11.70
CA ASP A 216 -1.51 -1.33 -11.58
C ASP A 216 -3.01 -1.08 -11.84
N ASP A 217 -3.60 -1.84 -12.75
CA ASP A 217 -5.04 -1.81 -13.08
C ASP A 217 -5.87 -2.80 -12.25
N LYS A 218 -5.21 -3.67 -11.47
CA LYS A 218 -5.82 -4.70 -10.61
C LYS A 218 -6.11 -4.22 -9.20
N ARG A 219 -6.34 -2.91 -9.04
CA ARG A 219 -6.78 -2.27 -7.78
C ARG A 219 -5.76 -2.38 -6.64
N SER A 220 -4.46 -2.41 -6.97
CA SER A 220 -3.38 -2.49 -5.98
C SER A 220 -2.42 -1.30 -6.11
N ALA A 221 -2.72 -0.22 -5.37
CA ALA A 221 -1.81 0.92 -5.28
C ALA A 221 -0.42 0.51 -4.77
N GLY A 222 -0.38 -0.39 -3.79
CA GLY A 222 0.85 -1.01 -3.29
C GLY A 222 1.69 -1.70 -4.36
N ASN A 223 1.14 -2.09 -5.51
CA ASN A 223 1.91 -2.74 -6.58
C ASN A 223 2.28 -1.78 -7.73
N SER A 224 2.00 -0.48 -7.63
CA SER A 224 2.30 0.50 -8.68
C SER A 224 3.64 1.19 -8.49
N TYR A 225 4.58 0.96 -9.40
CA TYR A 225 5.94 1.50 -9.34
C TYR A 225 5.98 3.04 -9.35
N LEU A 226 5.09 3.69 -10.13
CA LEU A 226 5.00 5.15 -10.17
C LEU A 226 4.79 5.74 -8.76
N LEU A 227 3.95 5.12 -7.94
CA LEU A 227 3.61 5.64 -6.62
C LEU A 227 4.83 5.66 -5.70
N TYR A 228 5.67 4.62 -5.72
CA TYR A 228 6.91 4.58 -4.96
C TYR A 228 7.94 5.61 -5.46
N LYS A 229 8.02 5.83 -6.78
CA LYS A 229 8.85 6.91 -7.31
C LYS A 229 8.41 8.26 -6.79
N LEU A 230 7.11 8.55 -6.84
CA LEU A 230 6.60 9.83 -6.34
C LEU A 230 6.78 9.95 -4.82
N LEU A 231 6.63 8.87 -4.04
CA LEU A 231 6.90 8.86 -2.60
C LEU A 231 8.39 9.10 -2.29
N ALA A 232 9.30 8.55 -3.09
CA ALA A 232 10.74 8.72 -2.89
C ALA A 232 11.19 10.17 -3.06
N TYR A 233 10.54 10.93 -3.94
CA TYR A 233 10.88 12.32 -4.25
C TYR A 233 9.81 13.32 -3.81
N GLY A 234 8.78 12.85 -3.11
CA GLY A 234 7.64 13.62 -2.62
C GLY A 234 7.93 14.30 -1.27
N GLN A 235 6.90 14.91 -0.70
CA GLN A 235 6.99 15.46 0.65
C GLN A 235 7.18 14.31 1.65
N ALA A 236 8.12 14.46 2.58
CA ALA A 236 8.32 13.50 3.65
C ALA A 236 7.11 13.50 4.59
N ASP A 237 6.74 12.30 5.04
CA ASP A 237 5.73 12.09 6.07
C ASP A 237 6.43 11.99 7.43
N ASP A 238 5.97 12.77 8.41
CA ASP A 238 6.54 12.84 9.76
C ASP A 238 6.38 11.52 10.54
N GLU A 239 5.49 10.62 10.10
CA GLU A 239 5.29 9.29 10.69
C GLU A 239 6.30 8.24 10.16
N LEU A 240 7.19 8.58 9.23
CA LEU A 240 8.21 7.67 8.72
C LEU A 240 9.33 7.42 9.73
N ALA A 241 9.82 6.19 9.78
CA ALA A 241 11.05 5.88 10.49
C ALA A 241 12.24 6.71 9.94
N PRO A 242 13.19 7.15 10.78
CA PRO A 242 14.35 7.91 10.31
C PRO A 242 15.08 7.24 9.14
N GLY A 243 15.39 8.03 8.11
CA GLY A 243 16.09 7.56 6.90
C GLY A 243 15.28 6.66 5.98
N GLU A 244 13.98 6.46 6.20
CA GLU A 244 13.16 5.59 5.35
C GLU A 244 13.01 6.12 3.92
N THR A 245 12.90 7.44 3.72
CA THR A 245 12.90 8.03 2.36
C THR A 245 14.21 7.74 1.61
N GLU A 246 15.36 7.83 2.29
CA GLU A 246 16.66 7.52 1.69
C GLU A 246 16.78 6.03 1.36
N ARG A 247 16.27 5.16 2.24
CA ARG A 247 16.16 3.72 1.98
C ARG A 247 15.31 3.43 0.75
N LEU A 248 14.11 4.03 0.66
CA LEU A 248 13.25 3.91 -0.52
C LEU A 248 13.98 4.35 -1.79
N ARG A 249 14.65 5.51 -1.79
CA ARG A 249 15.46 5.98 -2.93
C ARG A 249 16.54 5.00 -3.34
N SER A 250 17.27 4.43 -2.38
CA SER A 250 18.34 3.46 -2.65
C SER A 250 17.84 2.12 -3.19
N MET A 251 16.58 1.77 -2.96
CA MET A 251 15.98 0.52 -3.43
C MET A 251 15.32 0.63 -4.81
N LEU A 252 14.85 1.82 -5.18
CA LEU A 252 14.30 2.05 -6.51
C LEU A 252 15.41 1.88 -7.54
N VAL A 253 15.15 1.01 -8.52
CA VAL A 253 16.11 0.78 -9.60
C VAL A 253 16.40 2.10 -10.31
N VAL A 254 17.69 2.40 -10.39
CA VAL A 254 18.24 3.68 -10.82
C VAL A 254 18.09 3.82 -12.34
N GLY A 255 16.94 4.32 -12.79
CA GLY A 255 16.87 5.14 -14.01
C GLY A 255 17.45 6.53 -13.75
N LEU A 256 17.25 7.48 -14.67
CA LEU A 256 17.63 8.87 -14.40
C LEU A 256 16.88 9.36 -13.15
N PRO A 257 17.56 10.04 -12.21
CA PRO A 257 16.90 10.61 -11.05
C PRO A 257 15.80 11.56 -11.53
N MET A 258 14.67 11.60 -10.82
CA MET A 258 13.68 12.66 -11.05
C MET A 258 14.40 14.01 -10.96
N PRO A 259 14.10 14.98 -11.84
CA PRO A 259 14.74 16.29 -11.79
C PRO A 259 14.61 16.89 -10.38
N PRO A 260 15.65 17.54 -9.86
CA PRO A 260 15.54 18.23 -8.59
C PRO A 260 14.38 19.25 -8.65
N PRO A 261 13.76 19.58 -7.51
CA PRO A 261 12.79 20.68 -7.45
C PRO A 261 13.38 21.93 -8.10
N SER A 262 12.61 22.59 -8.95
CA SER A 262 13.04 23.84 -9.56
C SER A 262 13.17 24.94 -8.51
N GLU A 263 14.23 25.75 -8.59
CA GLU A 263 14.34 26.99 -7.80
C GLU A 263 13.49 28.13 -8.38
N ASP A 264 12.96 27.94 -9.59
CA ASP A 264 12.07 28.90 -10.25
C ASP A 264 10.68 28.87 -9.58
N PRO A 265 10.20 29.98 -8.98
CA PRO A 265 8.89 30.05 -8.34
C PRO A 265 7.73 29.91 -9.32
N ASP A 266 7.99 30.11 -10.62
CA ASP A 266 7.02 29.93 -11.71
C ASP A 266 7.14 28.56 -12.40
N ALA A 267 8.18 27.78 -12.07
CA ALA A 267 8.26 26.38 -12.51
C ALA A 267 7.20 25.55 -11.78
N PRO A 268 6.70 24.48 -12.40
CA PRO A 268 5.64 23.72 -11.81
C PRO A 268 5.98 23.16 -10.43
N ARG A 269 4.88 22.97 -9.69
CA ARG A 269 4.80 22.66 -8.27
C ARG A 269 5.89 21.68 -7.83
N GLY A 270 6.39 21.95 -6.63
CA GLY A 270 7.39 21.13 -5.93
C GLY A 270 6.93 19.68 -5.70
N PRO A 271 7.57 18.96 -4.78
CA PRO A 271 7.24 17.55 -4.57
C PRO A 271 5.74 17.35 -4.32
N PHE A 272 5.16 16.28 -4.85
CA PHE A 272 3.76 15.94 -4.59
C PHE A 272 3.49 15.92 -3.09
N THR A 273 2.39 16.57 -2.71
CA THR A 273 1.88 16.54 -1.34
C THR A 273 1.30 15.16 -1.02
N ILE A 274 1.22 14.81 0.27
CA ILE A 274 0.58 13.56 0.70
C ILE A 274 -0.89 13.49 0.25
N ASP A 275 -1.60 14.62 0.18
CA ASP A 275 -2.98 14.69 -0.31
C ASP A 275 -3.07 14.33 -1.80
N GLU A 276 -2.19 14.87 -2.64
CA GLU A 276 -2.14 14.54 -4.07
C GLU A 276 -1.77 13.07 -4.29
N LEU A 277 -0.81 12.54 -3.51
CA LEU A 277 -0.46 11.11 -3.56
C LEU A 277 -1.62 10.23 -3.09
N THR A 278 -2.41 10.68 -2.11
CA THR A 278 -3.61 9.98 -1.65
C THR A 278 -4.68 9.93 -2.75
N VAL A 279 -4.87 11.03 -3.50
CA VAL A 279 -5.76 11.07 -4.66
C VAL A 279 -5.29 10.08 -5.73
N LEU A 280 -3.99 10.04 -6.03
CA LEU A 280 -3.42 9.08 -6.98
C LEU A 280 -3.59 7.62 -6.52
N SER A 281 -3.26 7.33 -5.25
CA SER A 281 -3.39 5.99 -4.67
C SER A 281 -4.84 5.49 -4.72
N ARG A 282 -5.82 6.38 -4.47
CA ARG A 282 -7.24 6.07 -4.59
C ARG A 282 -7.65 5.76 -6.03
N TRP A 283 -7.17 6.53 -7.00
CA TRP A 283 -7.42 6.27 -8.42
C TRP A 283 -6.93 4.89 -8.84
N ILE A 284 -5.69 4.55 -8.47
CA ILE A 284 -5.08 3.24 -8.75
C ILE A 284 -5.86 2.11 -8.05
N SER A 285 -6.21 2.30 -6.78
CA SER A 285 -7.02 1.35 -6.01
C SER A 285 -8.43 1.17 -6.61
N GLY A 286 -8.95 2.17 -7.31
CA GLY A 286 -10.19 2.08 -8.11
C GLY A 286 -10.03 1.32 -9.43
N GLY A 287 -8.83 0.84 -9.77
CA GLY A 287 -8.51 0.18 -11.03
C GLY A 287 -8.04 1.14 -12.13
N ALA A 288 -7.55 2.32 -11.73
CA ALA A 288 -7.02 3.34 -12.64
C ALA A 288 -7.96 3.66 -13.83
N PRO A 289 -9.26 3.95 -13.59
CA PRO A 289 -10.21 4.16 -14.69
C PRO A 289 -9.77 5.32 -15.57
N CYS A 290 -9.57 5.03 -16.86
CA CYS A 290 -9.30 6.02 -17.89
C CYS A 290 -9.85 5.50 -19.22
N ASN A 291 -10.97 6.05 -19.68
CA ASN A 291 -11.71 5.62 -20.87
C ASN A 291 -11.84 6.73 -21.92
#